data_AF-A0A9D9DUX3-F1
#
_entry.id   AF-A0A9D9DUX3-F1
#
_cell.length_a   1.000
_cell.length_b   1.000
_cell.length_c   1.000
_cell.angle_alpha   90.00
_cell.angle_beta   90.00
_cell.angle_gamma   90.00
#
_symmetry.space_group_name_H-M   'P 1'
#
loop_
_entity.id
_entity.type
_entity.pdbx_description
1 polymer ?
#
loop_
_entity_poly.entity_id
_entity_poly.type
_entity_poly.pdbx_seq_one_letter_code
_entity_poly.pdbx_strand_id
1 'polypeptide(L)'
;AGIPLRRVMFSTILASVVISGVAFYFANNAVPKAYKLHRQKYQEMQQTRPAVNVQEGIYYYGIPDYVIRVGHKEDDGLYLEDVQIYDHSEKKGNRAVTMSNTGSMFTRDNGRYLVFNLYDGFSYGEDVEQAKFGGSDRKKNDDSFTRIKFDTQTLVIDLSEYEGPEVDEDMYGRHQKALGLKALGKQIDTLRMRADRRVSELVLSINGRSYYLGSLIGGDTAMVAKMDKMIADADFTPSYVLPTLVRKDLQNASAQAKSMANDMSYYKKDVQYQKERLNSYRVEEHKKFSLSVGCLILFFIGAPLGALIRKGGMGMPLVVSVLLFIIYYTLSVIGEKAAIEGSLTCTLGSWLATVIFFPFGLFLTIQATIDSSLVDADTWRKLFRKRK
;
A
#
# COMPACT_ATOMS: atom_id res chain seq x y z
N ALA A 1 -43.92 4.40 -42.60
CA ALA A 1 -42.90 3.44 -43.10
C ALA A 1 -42.36 2.65 -41.90
N GLY A 2 -42.66 1.35 -41.82
CA GLY A 2 -42.25 0.51 -40.69
C GLY A 2 -40.84 -0.03 -40.89
N ILE A 3 -39.86 0.57 -40.21
CA ILE A 3 -38.52 -0.02 -40.13
C ILE A 3 -38.62 -1.26 -39.23
N PRO A 4 -38.17 -2.45 -39.66
CA PRO A 4 -38.23 -3.63 -38.81
C PRO A 4 -37.39 -3.41 -37.55
N LEU A 5 -37.96 -3.71 -36.38
CA LEU A 5 -37.34 -3.55 -35.06
C LEU A 5 -35.91 -4.16 -35.01
N ARG A 6 -35.72 -5.28 -35.71
CA ARG A 6 -34.43 -5.96 -35.87
C ARG A 6 -33.35 -5.07 -36.49
N ARG A 7 -33.68 -4.18 -37.44
CA ARG A 7 -32.72 -3.25 -38.06
C ARG A 7 -32.31 -2.13 -37.09
N VAL A 8 -33.23 -1.64 -36.27
CA VAL A 8 -32.94 -0.65 -35.22
C VAL A 8 -32.07 -1.28 -34.13
N MET A 9 -32.45 -2.46 -33.63
CA MET A 9 -31.66 -3.21 -32.65
C MET A 9 -30.26 -3.58 -33.15
N PHE A 10 -30.12 -3.95 -34.42
CA PHE A 10 -28.82 -4.28 -34.98
C PHE A 10 -27.86 -3.08 -34.95
N SER A 11 -28.33 -1.88 -35.31
CA SER A 11 -27.51 -0.67 -35.30
C SER A 11 -26.98 -0.33 -33.90
N THR A 12 -27.80 -0.56 -32.86
CA THR A 12 -27.43 -0.24 -31.49
C THR A 12 -26.53 -1.31 -30.86
N ILE A 13 -26.72 -2.59 -31.21
CA ILE A 13 -25.80 -3.68 -30.84
C ILE A 13 -24.44 -3.48 -31.51
N LEU A 14 -24.40 -3.08 -32.79
CA LEU A 14 -23.14 -2.80 -33.47
C LEU A 14 -22.38 -1.66 -32.76
N ALA A 15 -23.08 -0.57 -32.41
CA ALA A 15 -22.50 0.53 -31.66
C ALA A 15 -21.97 0.08 -30.29
N SER A 16 -22.70 -0.78 -29.55
CA SER A 16 -22.25 -1.26 -28.24
C SER A 16 -21.02 -2.17 -28.33
N VAL A 17 -20.92 -3.01 -29.38
CA VAL A 17 -19.72 -3.82 -29.66
C VAL A 17 -18.51 -2.92 -29.96
N VAL A 18 -18.69 -1.86 -30.75
CA VAL A 18 -17.61 -0.89 -31.02
C VAL A 18 -17.16 -0.21 -29.71
N ILE A 19 -18.11 0.25 -28.89
CA ILE A 19 -17.80 0.87 -27.58
C ILE A 19 -17.06 -0.12 -26.66
N SER A 20 -17.49 -1.38 -26.62
CA SER A 20 -16.82 -2.44 -25.86
C SER A 20 -15.38 -2.69 -26.34
N GLY A 21 -15.15 -2.70 -27.65
CA GLY A 21 -13.81 -2.82 -28.23
C GLY A 21 -12.91 -1.64 -27.87
N VAL A 22 -13.44 -0.41 -27.93
CA VAL A 22 -12.73 0.80 -27.48
C VAL A 22 -12.43 0.71 -25.97
N ALA A 23 -13.40 0.31 -25.15
CA ALA A 23 -13.20 0.15 -23.70
C ALA A 23 -12.08 -0.87 -23.39
N PHE A 24 -12.03 -1.99 -24.12
CA PHE A 24 -10.97 -2.98 -23.99
C PHE A 24 -9.60 -2.39 -24.36
N TYR A 25 -9.51 -1.67 -25.48
CA TYR A 25 -8.28 -1.00 -25.90
C TYR A 25 -7.80 0.00 -24.82
N PHE A 26 -8.70 0.79 -24.25
CA PHE A 26 -8.35 1.71 -23.17
C PHE A 26 -7.86 0.95 -21.93
N ALA A 27 -8.56 -0.10 -21.51
CA ALA A 27 -8.20 -0.90 -20.34
C ALA A 27 -6.85 -1.61 -20.51
N ASN A 28 -6.51 -2.06 -21.72
CA ASN A 28 -5.29 -2.81 -21.99
C ASN A 28 -4.08 -1.94 -22.37
N ASN A 29 -4.28 -0.79 -23.01
CA ASN A 29 -3.20 0.04 -23.55
C ASN A 29 -3.14 1.43 -22.92
N ALA A 30 -4.24 2.17 -22.94
CA ALA A 30 -4.25 3.57 -22.51
C ALA A 30 -4.09 3.72 -20.99
N VAL A 31 -4.85 2.96 -20.20
CA VAL A 31 -4.81 2.99 -18.73
C VAL A 31 -3.43 2.62 -18.20
N PRO A 32 -2.78 1.51 -18.65
CA PRO A 32 -1.42 1.20 -18.23
C PRO A 32 -0.41 2.31 -18.50
N LYS A 33 -0.45 2.90 -19.71
CA LYS A 33 0.46 3.99 -20.08
C LYS A 33 0.22 5.25 -19.24
N ALA A 34 -1.04 5.63 -19.04
CA ALA A 34 -1.41 6.76 -18.20
C ALA A 34 -1.01 6.54 -16.73
N TYR A 35 -1.18 5.32 -16.22
CA TYR A 35 -0.82 4.98 -14.84
C TYR A 35 0.69 5.09 -14.59
N LYS A 36 1.51 4.59 -15.52
CA LYS A 36 2.98 4.73 -15.44
C LYS A 36 3.40 6.20 -15.39
N LEU A 37 2.91 7.00 -16.34
CA LEU A 37 3.24 8.43 -16.43
C LEU A 37 2.76 9.21 -15.19
N HIS A 38 1.54 8.93 -14.71
CA HIS A 38 1.02 9.53 -13.48
C HIS A 38 1.92 9.22 -12.29
N ARG A 39 2.36 7.97 -12.15
CA ARG A 39 3.18 7.57 -10.98
C ARG A 39 4.57 8.19 -11.01
N GLN A 40 5.19 8.26 -12.19
CA GLN A 40 6.45 8.95 -12.40
C GLN A 40 6.33 10.43 -12.02
N LYS A 41 5.39 11.16 -12.64
CA LYS A 41 5.19 12.59 -12.37
C LYS A 41 4.82 12.88 -10.91
N TYR A 42 4.00 12.04 -10.30
CA TYR A 42 3.62 12.21 -8.90
C TYR A 42 4.83 12.15 -7.96
N GLN A 43 5.82 11.31 -8.27
CA GLN A 43 7.05 11.24 -7.48
C GLN A 43 8.04 12.35 -7.82
N GLU A 44 8.17 12.72 -9.10
CA GLU A 44 8.89 13.94 -9.48
C GLU A 44 8.34 15.15 -8.71
N MET A 45 7.02 15.27 -8.53
CA MET A 45 6.43 16.33 -7.70
C MET A 45 6.79 16.22 -6.21
N GLN A 46 6.91 15.01 -5.68
CA GLN A 46 7.34 14.80 -4.29
C GLN A 46 8.83 15.14 -4.09
N GLN A 47 9.68 14.87 -5.08
CA GLN A 47 11.13 15.09 -5.03
C GLN A 47 11.53 16.52 -5.44
N THR A 48 10.89 17.10 -6.45
CA THR A 48 11.17 18.46 -6.95
C THR A 48 10.55 19.54 -6.04
N ARG A 49 9.62 19.15 -5.15
CA ARG A 49 8.99 20.06 -4.20
C ARG A 49 8.84 19.41 -2.82
N PRO A 50 9.92 19.20 -2.06
CA PRO A 50 9.82 19.43 -0.63
C PRO A 50 9.55 20.93 -0.49
N ALA A 51 8.30 21.36 -0.64
CA ALA A 51 7.92 22.67 -0.14
C ALA A 51 8.21 22.60 1.35
N VAL A 52 9.34 23.16 1.77
CA VAL A 52 9.77 23.20 3.17
C VAL A 52 8.76 24.08 3.89
N ASN A 53 7.65 23.45 4.29
CA ASN A 53 6.54 24.13 4.94
C ASN A 53 6.85 24.18 6.43
N VAL A 54 7.83 25.02 6.79
CA VAL A 54 8.09 25.36 8.18
C VAL A 54 6.88 26.13 8.69
N GLN A 55 6.14 25.53 9.63
CA GLN A 55 5.02 26.18 10.30
C GLN A 55 5.55 27.07 11.44
N GLU A 56 4.92 28.22 11.64
CA GLU A 56 5.29 29.15 12.69
C GLU A 56 5.17 28.51 14.09
N GLY A 57 6.13 28.78 14.95
CA GLY A 57 6.13 28.34 16.34
C GLY A 57 6.31 26.83 16.57
N ILE A 58 6.48 26.02 15.51
CA ILE A 58 6.63 24.56 15.59
C ILE A 58 8.00 24.15 15.06
N TYR A 59 8.65 23.20 15.73
CA TYR A 59 9.88 22.58 15.24
C TYR A 59 9.58 21.69 14.02
N TYR A 60 10.21 22.01 12.89
CA TYR A 60 10.10 21.28 11.64
C TYR A 60 11.24 20.26 11.50
N TYR A 61 10.86 18.98 11.33
CA TYR A 61 11.77 17.83 11.21
C TYR A 61 11.80 17.24 9.79
N GLY A 62 11.33 17.99 8.78
CA GLY A 62 11.19 17.48 7.41
C GLY A 62 12.47 17.50 6.58
N ILE A 63 13.55 18.12 7.08
CA ILE A 63 14.88 18.09 6.46
C ILE A 63 15.72 17.11 7.29
N PRO A 64 16.27 16.04 6.69
CA PRO A 64 17.14 15.12 7.41
C PRO A 64 18.33 15.85 8.02
N ASP A 65 18.74 15.43 9.22
CA ASP A 65 19.87 15.99 9.96
C ASP A 65 19.75 17.47 10.37
N TYR A 66 18.60 18.13 10.13
CA TYR A 66 18.33 19.49 10.57
C TYR A 66 16.98 19.60 11.28
N VAL A 67 16.92 20.41 12.33
CA VAL A 67 15.65 20.81 12.97
C VAL A 67 15.54 22.31 12.96
N ILE A 68 14.44 22.82 12.42
CA ILE A 68 14.26 24.26 12.19
C ILE A 68 13.03 24.74 12.94
N ARG A 69 13.17 25.82 13.71
CA ARG A 69 12.04 26.57 14.27
C ARG A 69 12.09 28.00 13.75
N VAL A 70 10.94 28.49 13.33
CA VAL A 70 10.74 29.89 12.97
C VAL A 70 9.65 30.43 13.87
N GLY A 71 9.91 31.56 14.54
CA GLY A 71 8.93 32.21 15.40
C GLY A 71 7.79 32.81 14.60
N HIS A 72 8.10 33.66 13.62
CA HIS A 72 7.13 34.28 12.73
C HIS A 72 7.64 34.29 11.29
N LYS A 73 6.72 34.16 10.33
CA LYS A 73 6.98 34.14 8.90
C LYS A 73 6.01 35.11 8.22
N GLU A 74 6.58 36.02 7.43
CA GLU A 74 5.79 36.99 6.66
C GLU A 74 4.99 36.32 5.53
N ASP A 75 3.96 36.98 4.99
CA ASP A 75 3.00 36.41 4.02
C ASP A 75 3.67 35.81 2.76
N ASP A 76 4.79 36.38 2.33
CA ASP A 76 5.57 35.91 1.17
C ASP A 76 6.41 34.65 1.48
N GLY A 77 6.51 34.28 2.75
CA GLY A 77 7.24 33.12 3.25
C GLY A 77 8.76 33.16 3.12
N LEU A 78 9.29 34.29 2.65
CA LEU A 78 10.70 34.51 2.35
C LEU A 78 11.45 35.12 3.54
N TYR A 79 10.78 35.96 4.35
CA TYR A 79 11.33 36.57 5.55
C TYR A 79 10.87 35.83 6.81
N LEU A 80 11.80 35.67 7.74
CA LEU A 80 11.66 34.88 8.95
C LEU A 80 12.14 35.67 10.16
N GLU A 81 11.46 35.52 11.29
CA GLU A 81 11.84 36.09 12.59
C GLU A 81 12.01 34.97 13.62
N ASP A 82 12.94 35.17 14.57
CA ASP A 82 13.28 34.21 15.63
C ASP A 82 13.56 32.82 15.04
N VAL A 83 14.63 32.76 14.24
CA VAL A 83 15.04 31.54 13.54
C VAL A 83 16.01 30.75 14.41
N GLN A 84 15.73 29.47 14.58
CA GLN A 84 16.59 28.52 15.28
C GLN A 84 16.81 27.30 14.41
N ILE A 85 18.08 26.98 14.16
CA ILE A 85 18.49 25.85 13.32
C ILE A 85 19.42 24.97 14.14
N TYR A 86 19.00 23.73 14.36
CA TYR A 86 19.81 22.69 14.97
C TYR A 86 20.42 21.85 13.85
N ASP A 87 21.73 21.69 13.87
CA ASP A 87 22.48 20.83 12.96
C ASP A 87 22.82 19.52 13.67
N HIS A 88 22.32 18.42 13.13
CA HIS A 88 22.54 17.05 13.57
C HIS A 88 23.31 16.21 12.54
N SER A 89 23.93 16.82 11.53
CA SER A 89 24.71 16.13 10.48
C SER A 89 25.80 15.22 11.06
N GLU A 90 26.40 15.61 12.19
CA GLU A 90 27.39 14.80 12.89
C GLU A 90 26.82 13.63 13.71
N LYS A 91 25.48 13.54 13.86
CA LYS A 91 24.77 12.51 14.64
C LYS A 91 25.18 12.40 16.11
N LYS A 92 25.70 13.49 16.68
CA LYS A 92 26.16 13.60 18.08
C LYS A 92 25.16 14.31 19.01
N GLY A 93 23.91 14.50 18.59
CA GLY A 93 22.88 15.22 19.35
C GLY A 93 22.87 16.73 19.07
N ASN A 94 22.39 17.53 20.03
CA ASN A 94 22.12 18.96 19.86
C ASN A 94 23.37 19.81 20.14
N ARG A 95 24.42 19.63 19.32
CA ARG A 95 25.76 20.18 19.59
C ARG A 95 26.13 21.37 18.72
N ALA A 96 25.38 21.60 17.64
CA ALA A 96 25.49 22.76 16.78
C ALA A 96 24.12 23.43 16.65
N VAL A 97 24.02 24.68 17.11
CA VAL A 97 22.77 25.45 17.09
C VAL A 97 23.05 26.86 16.61
N THR A 98 22.34 27.28 15.57
CA THR A 98 22.39 28.66 15.08
C THR A 98 21.06 29.35 15.41
N MET A 99 21.13 30.53 16.00
CA MET A 99 19.97 31.34 16.35
C MET A 99 20.12 32.73 15.74
N SER A 100 19.07 33.29 15.16
CA SER A 100 19.09 34.67 14.63
C SER A 100 17.78 35.39 14.87
N ASN A 101 17.88 36.71 14.99
CA ASN A 101 16.71 37.57 15.19
C ASN A 101 15.86 37.64 13.93
N THR A 102 16.49 37.78 12.77
CA THR A 102 15.82 37.79 11.46
C THR A 102 16.57 36.90 10.47
N GLY A 103 15.90 36.54 9.38
CA GLY A 103 16.51 35.81 8.30
C GLY A 103 15.63 35.73 7.07
N SER A 104 16.17 35.17 6.00
CA SER A 104 15.41 34.84 4.80
C SER A 104 15.67 33.42 4.35
N MET A 105 14.64 32.73 3.87
CA MET A 105 14.72 31.37 3.34
C MET A 105 14.26 31.32 1.90
N PHE A 106 15.09 30.75 1.03
CA PHE A 106 14.75 30.52 -0.37
C PHE A 106 15.44 29.27 -0.90
N THR A 107 14.93 28.73 -2.01
CA THR A 107 15.57 27.62 -2.72
C THR A 107 16.36 28.11 -3.93
N ARG A 108 17.49 27.47 -4.21
CA ARG A 108 18.34 27.73 -5.39
C ARG A 108 18.46 26.47 -6.25
N ASP A 109 18.77 26.65 -7.53
CA ASP A 109 19.04 25.57 -8.49
C ASP A 109 17.89 24.54 -8.57
N ASN A 110 16.68 25.03 -8.89
CA ASN A 110 15.43 24.24 -8.99
C ASN A 110 15.04 23.45 -7.72
N GLY A 111 15.44 23.91 -6.54
CA GLY A 111 15.10 23.24 -5.27
C GLY A 111 16.20 22.37 -4.71
N ARG A 112 17.36 22.29 -5.37
CA ARG A 112 18.51 21.50 -4.92
C ARG A 112 19.12 22.02 -3.63
N TYR A 113 19.20 23.34 -3.45
CA TYR A 113 19.76 23.94 -2.24
C TYR A 113 18.69 24.72 -1.51
N LEU A 114 18.60 24.52 -0.20
CA LEU A 114 17.85 25.39 0.69
C LEU A 114 18.83 26.37 1.35
N VAL A 115 18.61 27.66 1.16
CA VAL A 115 19.50 28.70 1.64
C VAL A 115 18.80 29.53 2.71
N PHE A 116 19.46 29.66 3.86
CA PHE A 116 19.11 30.60 4.91
C PHE A 116 20.15 31.71 4.96
N ASN A 117 19.72 32.96 4.79
CA ASN A 117 20.51 34.12 5.17
C ASN A 117 20.02 34.58 6.53
N LEU A 118 20.84 34.46 7.56
CA LEU A 118 20.52 34.77 8.94
C LEU A 118 21.21 36.08 9.31
N TYR A 119 20.49 36.97 10.01
CA TYR A 119 20.99 38.29 10.39
C TYR A 119 20.90 38.49 11.90
N ASP A 120 21.96 39.10 12.46
CA ASP A 120 22.10 39.40 13.90
C ASP A 120 21.79 38.18 14.80
N GLY A 121 22.79 37.32 14.97
CA GLY A 121 22.60 36.05 15.64
C GLY A 121 23.85 35.48 16.30
N PHE A 122 23.68 34.29 16.86
CA PHE A 122 24.72 33.52 17.52
C PHE A 122 24.72 32.07 17.02
N SER A 123 25.91 31.57 16.71
CA SER A 123 26.15 30.15 16.48
C SER A 123 26.83 29.57 17.71
N TYR A 124 26.32 28.44 18.17
CA TYR A 124 26.81 27.69 19.33
C TYR A 124 27.33 26.33 18.85
N GLY A 125 28.49 25.93 19.34
CA GLY A 125 29.13 24.66 19.01
C GLY A 125 29.79 24.04 20.24
N GLU A 126 29.65 22.72 20.39
CA GLU A 126 30.39 21.94 21.38
C GLU A 126 31.32 20.96 20.67
N ASP A 127 32.63 21.18 20.80
CA ASP A 127 33.63 20.19 20.39
C ASP A 127 33.94 19.25 21.56
N VAL A 128 33.81 17.94 21.33
CA VAL A 128 34.45 16.94 22.19
C VAL A 128 35.60 16.38 21.38
N GLU A 129 36.83 16.68 21.80
CA GLU A 129 37.98 15.89 21.38
C GLU A 129 37.65 14.41 21.64
N GLN A 130 37.62 13.59 20.59
CA GLN A 130 37.46 12.15 20.76
C GLN A 130 38.59 11.65 21.64
N ALA A 131 38.24 11.12 22.82
CA ALA A 131 39.17 10.43 23.69
C ALA A 131 39.89 9.35 22.86
N LYS A 132 41.13 9.64 22.48
CA LYS A 132 42.01 8.66 21.84
C LYS A 132 42.16 7.50 22.82
N PHE A 133 41.84 6.29 22.35
CA PHE A 133 41.99 5.07 23.13
C PHE A 133 43.44 4.93 23.62
N GLY A 134 43.63 5.02 24.94
CA GLY A 134 44.87 4.63 25.61
C GLY A 134 45.31 5.63 26.67
N GLY A 135 45.21 5.24 27.94
CA GLY A 135 45.85 5.94 29.05
C GLY A 135 44.88 6.36 30.14
N SER A 136 44.94 5.63 31.24
CA SER A 136 44.35 5.95 32.53
C SER A 136 44.88 7.29 33.04
N ASP A 137 44.15 8.38 32.82
CA ASP A 137 44.07 9.53 33.73
C ASP A 137 42.93 10.45 33.30
N ARG A 138 41.76 10.27 33.93
CA ARG A 138 40.60 11.14 33.77
C ARG A 138 40.87 12.48 34.46
N LYS A 139 41.56 13.39 33.78
CA LYS A 139 41.27 14.82 33.96
C LYS A 139 40.09 15.15 33.07
N LYS A 140 38.99 15.49 33.74
CA LYS A 140 37.73 16.02 33.20
C LYS A 140 38.03 17.37 32.54
N ASN A 141 38.64 17.35 31.35
CA ASN A 141 38.95 18.55 30.60
C ASN A 141 37.69 18.97 29.84
N ASP A 142 37.06 20.01 30.37
CA ASP A 142 36.30 21.06 29.67
C ASP A 142 35.84 20.69 28.25
N ASP A 143 34.58 20.29 28.12
CA ASP A 143 33.91 20.29 26.82
C ASP A 143 33.94 21.75 26.33
N SER A 144 34.76 22.05 25.32
CA SER A 144 34.95 23.42 24.87
C SER A 144 33.68 23.91 24.18
N PHE A 145 33.01 24.86 24.82
CA PHE A 145 31.85 25.55 24.27
C PHE A 145 32.29 26.77 23.47
N THR A 146 31.95 26.78 22.18
CA THR A 146 32.23 27.89 21.28
C THR A 146 30.96 28.67 21.00
N ARG A 147 31.03 30.00 21.16
CA ARG A 147 29.97 30.94 20.77
C ARG A 147 30.52 31.95 19.77
N ILE A 148 29.92 32.01 18.60
CA ILE A 148 30.28 32.95 17.54
C ILE A 148 29.10 33.91 17.38
N LYS A 149 29.36 35.22 17.52
CA LYS A 149 28.40 36.27 17.15
C LYS A 149 28.61 36.61 15.68
N PHE A 150 27.53 36.74 14.92
CA PHE A 150 27.58 37.16 13.53
C PHE A 150 26.56 38.27 13.24
N ASP A 151 26.95 39.19 12.36
CA ASP A 151 26.02 40.16 11.77
C ASP A 151 25.24 39.54 10.61
N THR A 152 25.89 38.66 9.84
CA THR A 152 25.27 37.88 8.76
C THR A 152 25.93 36.51 8.66
N GLN A 153 25.11 35.46 8.54
CA GLN A 153 25.57 34.09 8.30
C GLN A 153 24.67 33.44 7.24
N THR A 154 25.29 32.87 6.20
CA THR A 154 24.57 32.08 5.19
C THR A 154 24.75 30.61 5.48
N LEU A 155 23.65 29.89 5.70
CA LEU A 155 23.60 28.44 5.79
C LEU A 155 23.03 27.88 4.48
N VAL A 156 23.75 26.95 3.87
CA VAL A 156 23.32 26.27 2.65
C VAL A 156 23.17 24.78 2.97
N ILE A 157 21.94 24.28 2.85
CA ILE A 157 21.63 22.86 3.02
C ILE A 157 21.50 22.26 1.62
N ASP A 158 22.31 21.24 1.32
CA ASP A 158 22.20 20.48 0.08
C ASP A 158 21.09 19.43 0.21
N LEU A 159 20.07 19.54 -0.64
CA LEU A 159 18.95 18.61 -0.68
C LEU A 159 19.19 17.44 -1.66
N SER A 160 20.27 17.46 -2.44
CA SER A 160 20.55 16.43 -3.46
C SER A 160 20.97 15.08 -2.90
N GLU A 161 21.63 15.04 -1.73
CA GLU A 161 21.89 13.76 -1.04
C GLU A 161 20.60 13.12 -0.48
N TYR A 162 19.51 13.88 -0.45
CA TYR A 162 18.20 13.47 0.03
C TYR A 162 17.17 13.29 -1.10
N GLU A 163 17.55 13.56 -2.35
CA GLU A 163 16.88 12.97 -3.52
C GLU A 163 17.09 11.46 -3.40
N GLY A 164 16.07 10.77 -2.87
CA GLY A 164 16.11 9.33 -2.71
C GLY A 164 16.63 8.66 -3.99
N PRO A 165 17.38 7.55 -3.88
CA PRO A 165 18.13 6.96 -4.98
C PRO A 165 17.26 6.90 -6.23
N GLU A 166 17.79 7.37 -7.37
CA GLU A 166 17.15 7.36 -8.68
C GLU A 166 16.44 6.01 -8.86
N VAL A 167 15.12 6.01 -8.67
CA VAL A 167 14.36 4.77 -8.57
C VAL A 167 14.22 4.24 -9.98
N ASP A 168 14.97 3.19 -10.26
CA ASP A 168 14.96 2.39 -11.49
C ASP A 168 13.53 2.37 -12.10
N GLU A 169 13.38 2.89 -13.32
CA GLU A 169 12.09 3.02 -14.04
C GLU A 169 11.27 1.71 -14.01
N ASP A 170 11.97 0.58 -13.84
CA ASP A 170 11.41 -0.75 -13.79
C ASP A 170 10.56 -1.04 -12.53
N MET A 171 10.70 -0.28 -11.43
CA MET A 171 9.82 -0.39 -10.25
C MET A 171 8.38 0.02 -10.57
N TYR A 172 8.18 1.06 -11.40
CA TYR A 172 6.84 1.55 -11.77
C TYR A 172 6.18 0.66 -12.82
N GLY A 173 6.99 0.08 -13.69
CA GLY A 173 6.54 -0.85 -14.73
C GLY A 173 5.88 -2.10 -14.16
N ARG A 174 6.20 -2.48 -12.92
CA ARG A 174 5.77 -3.75 -12.32
C ARG A 174 4.41 -3.71 -11.65
N HIS A 175 3.84 -2.55 -11.31
CA HIS A 175 2.52 -2.49 -10.66
C HIS A 175 1.42 -3.07 -11.56
N GLN A 176 0.47 -3.84 -11.02
CA GLN A 176 -0.53 -4.57 -11.83
C GLN A 176 -1.34 -3.65 -12.77
N LYS A 177 -1.65 -2.42 -12.34
CA LYS A 177 -2.37 -1.41 -13.16
C LYS A 177 -1.53 -0.80 -14.29
N ALA A 178 -0.20 -0.84 -14.18
CA ALA A 178 0.74 -0.33 -15.18
C ALA A 178 1.02 -1.34 -16.30
N LEU A 179 0.44 -2.54 -16.24
CA LEU A 179 0.72 -3.63 -17.18
C LEU A 179 -0.46 -3.87 -18.15
N GLY A 180 -0.13 -4.08 -19.42
CA GLY A 180 -1.03 -4.69 -20.40
C GLY A 180 -1.01 -6.21 -20.31
N LEU A 181 -1.97 -6.89 -20.93
CA LEU A 181 -2.19 -8.35 -20.80
C LEU A 181 -0.93 -9.20 -21.03
N LYS A 182 -0.15 -8.94 -22.09
CA LYS A 182 1.08 -9.70 -22.38
C LYS A 182 2.11 -9.60 -21.25
N ALA A 183 2.32 -8.38 -20.75
CA ALA A 183 3.28 -8.13 -19.68
C ALA A 183 2.76 -8.62 -18.32
N LEU A 184 1.44 -8.54 -18.10
CA LEU A 184 0.76 -9.05 -16.92
C LEU A 184 0.88 -10.57 -16.81
N GLY A 185 0.69 -11.32 -17.90
CA GLY A 185 0.88 -12.77 -17.93
C GLY A 185 2.30 -13.19 -17.54
N LYS A 186 3.32 -12.56 -18.16
CA LYS A 186 4.74 -12.80 -17.80
C LYS A 186 5.03 -12.51 -16.32
N GLN A 187 4.42 -11.45 -15.79
CA GLN A 187 4.59 -11.06 -14.40
C GLN A 187 3.88 -12.03 -13.44
N ILE A 188 2.70 -12.55 -13.80
CA ILE A 188 1.97 -13.59 -13.05
C ILE A 188 2.82 -14.86 -12.95
N ASP A 189 3.43 -15.32 -14.05
CA ASP A 189 4.28 -16.51 -14.05
C ASP A 189 5.52 -16.30 -13.16
N THR A 190 6.15 -15.13 -13.26
CA THR A 190 7.31 -14.77 -12.43
C THR A 190 6.93 -14.72 -10.96
N LEU A 191 5.79 -14.11 -10.62
CA LEU A 191 5.30 -14.02 -9.24
C LEU A 191 4.93 -15.40 -8.68
N ARG A 192 4.35 -16.28 -9.51
CA ARG A 192 4.05 -17.66 -9.13
C ARG A 192 5.32 -18.42 -8.78
N MET A 193 6.33 -18.41 -9.64
CA MET A 193 7.62 -19.07 -9.37
C MET A 193 8.29 -18.51 -8.10
N ARG A 194 8.22 -17.20 -7.88
CA ARG A 194 8.76 -16.58 -6.66
C ARG A 194 7.99 -17.00 -5.40
N ALA A 195 6.66 -17.09 -5.49
CA ALA A 195 5.84 -17.55 -4.37
C ALA A 195 6.13 -19.02 -4.04
N ASP A 196 6.21 -19.89 -5.06
CA ASP A 196 6.51 -21.32 -4.88
C ASP A 196 7.92 -21.50 -4.28
N ARG A 197 8.93 -20.80 -4.82
CA ARG A 197 10.29 -20.81 -4.26
C ARG A 197 10.32 -20.32 -2.82
N ARG A 198 9.60 -19.23 -2.51
CA ARG A 198 9.52 -18.68 -1.15
C ARG A 198 8.92 -19.67 -0.17
N VAL A 199 7.88 -20.39 -0.57
CA VAL A 199 7.28 -21.47 0.24
C VAL A 199 8.27 -22.63 0.42
N SER A 200 9.03 -23.01 -0.61
CA SER A 200 10.06 -24.05 -0.47
C SER A 200 11.19 -23.64 0.50
N GLU A 201 11.72 -22.42 0.37
CA GLU A 201 12.72 -21.85 1.27
C GLU A 201 12.21 -21.80 2.72
N LEU A 202 10.92 -21.49 2.89
CA LEU A 202 10.24 -21.49 4.18
C LEU A 202 10.18 -22.89 4.81
N VAL A 203 9.77 -23.91 4.03
CA VAL A 203 9.71 -25.29 4.50
C VAL A 203 11.09 -25.79 4.91
N LEU A 204 12.13 -25.47 4.12
CA LEU A 204 13.52 -25.82 4.44
C LEU A 204 14.01 -25.12 5.73
N SER A 205 13.67 -23.85 5.94
CA SER A 205 14.07 -23.10 7.14
C SER A 205 13.40 -23.63 8.41
N ILE A 206 12.13 -24.06 8.31
CA ILE A 206 11.40 -24.72 9.41
C ILE A 206 12.02 -26.09 9.71
N ASN A 207 12.23 -26.92 8.69
CA ASN A 207 12.77 -28.28 8.86
C ASN A 207 14.18 -28.27 9.48
N GLY A 208 15.05 -27.36 9.05
CA GLY A 208 16.41 -27.22 9.60
C GLY A 208 16.43 -26.83 11.09
N ARG A 209 15.42 -26.09 11.56
CA ARG A 209 15.27 -25.72 12.99
C ARG A 209 14.56 -26.80 13.80
N SER A 210 13.61 -27.51 13.19
CA SER A 210 12.89 -28.62 13.84
C SER A 210 13.80 -29.80 14.21
N TYR A 211 14.98 -29.94 13.58
CA TYR A 211 15.97 -30.95 13.95
C TYR A 211 16.45 -30.79 15.40
N TYR A 212 16.70 -29.56 15.87
CA TYR A 212 17.10 -29.29 17.24
C TYR A 212 15.96 -29.51 18.25
N LEU A 213 14.73 -29.18 17.88
CA LEU A 213 13.54 -29.48 18.67
C LEU A 213 13.24 -30.98 18.72
N GLY A 214 13.46 -31.72 17.64
CA GLY A 214 13.39 -33.18 17.60
C GLY A 214 14.45 -33.86 18.46
N SER A 215 15.64 -33.25 18.62
CA SER A 215 16.66 -33.69 19.57
C SER A 215 16.32 -33.38 21.03
N LEU A 216 15.59 -32.28 21.30
CA LEU A 216 15.19 -31.87 22.66
C LEU A 216 13.88 -32.55 23.13
N ILE A 217 12.97 -32.86 22.21
CA ILE A 217 11.69 -33.54 22.47
C ILE A 217 11.82 -35.06 22.25
N GLY A 218 12.79 -35.50 21.44
CA GLY A 218 13.02 -36.90 21.07
C GLY A 218 13.99 -37.66 21.98
N GLY A 219 14.14 -37.25 23.24
CA GLY A 219 14.45 -38.24 24.27
C GLY A 219 13.24 -39.16 24.35
N ASP A 220 13.29 -40.30 23.66
CA ASP A 220 12.24 -41.32 23.70
C ASP A 220 11.78 -41.50 25.15
N THR A 221 10.48 -41.44 25.43
CA THR A 221 9.95 -41.67 26.79
C THR A 221 10.51 -42.96 27.38
N ALA A 222 10.80 -43.96 26.52
CA ALA A 222 11.46 -45.20 26.90
C ALA A 222 12.95 -45.02 27.29
N MET A 223 13.68 -44.09 26.67
CA MET A 223 15.06 -43.75 27.03
C MET A 223 15.13 -43.00 28.36
N VAL A 224 14.21 -42.07 28.62
CA VAL A 224 14.06 -41.40 29.92
C VAL A 224 13.71 -42.42 31.00
N ALA A 225 12.74 -43.29 30.76
CA ALA A 225 12.36 -44.35 31.71
C ALA A 225 13.50 -45.36 31.96
N LYS A 226 14.33 -45.67 30.94
CA LYS A 226 15.50 -46.52 31.09
C LYS A 226 16.60 -45.85 31.91
N MET A 227 16.77 -44.55 31.76
CA MET A 227 17.73 -43.75 32.50
C MET A 227 17.30 -43.58 33.96
N ASP A 228 16.01 -43.34 34.22
CA ASP A 228 15.42 -43.32 35.57
C ASP A 228 15.58 -44.68 36.27
N LYS A 229 15.38 -45.77 35.53
CA LYS A 229 15.58 -47.14 36.06
C LYS A 229 17.05 -47.43 36.37
N MET A 230 17.98 -46.99 35.51
CA MET A 230 19.43 -47.09 35.77
C MET A 230 19.89 -46.29 36.98
N ILE A 231 19.29 -45.12 37.23
CA ILE A 231 19.58 -44.28 38.41
C ILE A 231 19.01 -44.93 39.68
N ALA A 232 17.80 -45.50 39.61
CA ALA A 232 17.17 -46.20 40.72
C ALA A 232 17.90 -47.50 41.11
N ASP A 233 18.36 -48.28 40.14
CA ASP A 233 19.10 -49.53 40.36
C ASP A 233 20.51 -49.29 40.93
N ALA A 234 21.08 -48.09 40.77
CA ALA A 234 22.42 -47.73 41.24
C ALA A 234 22.48 -47.20 42.69
N ASP A 235 21.33 -47.16 43.40
CA ASP A 235 21.16 -46.66 44.78
C ASP A 235 21.78 -45.26 45.01
N PHE A 236 21.87 -44.47 43.92
CA PHE A 236 22.43 -43.14 43.92
C PHE A 236 21.30 -42.15 44.18
N THR A 237 21.18 -41.63 45.40
CA THR A 237 20.32 -40.47 45.65
C THR A 237 21.02 -39.24 45.06
N PRO A 238 20.52 -38.62 43.98
CA PRO A 238 21.18 -37.46 43.40
C PRO A 238 20.94 -36.28 44.35
N SER A 239 21.82 -36.11 45.34
CA SER A 239 21.78 -34.96 46.25
C SER A 239 22.26 -33.66 45.57
N TYR A 240 22.64 -33.74 44.30
CA TYR A 240 22.94 -32.58 43.48
C TYR A 240 22.30 -32.76 42.10
N VAL A 241 21.62 -31.71 41.65
CA VAL A 241 21.16 -31.45 40.27
C VAL A 241 19.80 -32.04 39.84
N LEU A 242 18.71 -31.55 40.44
CA LEU A 242 17.39 -31.58 39.80
C LEU A 242 16.55 -30.29 39.73
N PRO A 243 16.98 -29.06 40.15
CA PRO A 243 16.13 -27.88 39.91
C PRO A 243 16.63 -26.83 38.91
N THR A 244 17.94 -26.66 38.68
CA THR A 244 18.44 -25.49 37.90
C THR A 244 18.67 -25.79 36.42
N LEU A 245 19.27 -26.93 36.07
CA LEU A 245 19.43 -27.35 34.67
C LEU A 245 18.08 -27.64 34.03
N VAL A 246 17.20 -28.40 34.70
CA VAL A 246 15.84 -28.69 34.21
C VAL A 246 15.03 -27.41 33.99
N ARG A 247 15.10 -26.43 34.91
CA ARG A 247 14.43 -25.13 34.72
C ARG A 247 15.01 -24.33 33.57
N LYS A 248 16.35 -24.32 33.40
CA LYS A 248 17.02 -23.61 32.30
C LYS A 248 16.72 -24.27 30.96
N ASP A 249 16.71 -25.59 30.88
CA ASP A 249 16.38 -26.35 29.68
C ASP A 249 14.90 -26.20 29.31
N LEU A 250 14.01 -26.21 30.30
CA LEU A 250 12.58 -25.97 30.11
C LEU A 250 12.30 -24.50 29.73
N GLN A 251 13.04 -23.54 30.28
CA GLN A 251 12.99 -22.14 29.83
C GLN A 251 13.49 -21.99 28.39
N ASN A 252 14.62 -22.62 28.04
CA ASN A 252 15.17 -22.63 26.68
C ASN A 252 14.21 -23.28 25.69
N ALA A 253 13.59 -24.41 26.05
CA ALA A 253 12.58 -25.09 25.25
C ALA A 253 11.34 -24.21 25.06
N SER A 254 10.86 -23.56 26.13
CA SER A 254 9.73 -22.63 26.07
C SER A 254 10.02 -21.39 25.21
N ALA A 255 11.26 -20.87 25.27
CA ALA A 255 11.70 -19.73 24.48
C ALA A 255 11.81 -20.10 22.99
N GLN A 256 12.35 -21.28 22.67
CA GLN A 256 12.39 -21.80 21.30
C GLN A 256 10.98 -22.06 20.76
N ALA A 257 10.09 -22.65 21.54
CA ALA A 257 8.69 -22.87 21.14
C ALA A 257 7.96 -21.55 20.85
N LYS A 258 8.15 -20.52 21.70
CA LYS A 258 7.61 -19.16 21.46
C LYS A 258 8.21 -18.52 20.21
N SER A 259 9.52 -18.64 20.00
CA SER A 259 10.18 -18.14 18.80
C SER A 259 9.62 -18.79 17.55
N MET A 260 9.43 -20.11 17.56
CA MET A 260 8.89 -20.86 16.43
C MET A 260 7.42 -20.51 16.15
N ALA A 261 6.61 -20.28 17.20
CA ALA A 261 5.24 -19.79 17.05
C ALA A 261 5.20 -18.40 16.40
N ASN A 262 6.10 -17.49 16.81
CA ASN A 262 6.24 -16.16 16.22
C ASN A 262 6.66 -16.24 14.75
N ASP A 263 7.67 -17.06 14.44
CA ASP A 263 8.12 -17.31 13.07
C ASP A 263 6.97 -17.85 12.20
N MET A 264 6.22 -18.85 12.71
CA MET A 264 5.06 -19.41 11.99
C MET A 264 3.98 -18.36 11.72
N SER A 265 3.74 -17.45 12.67
CA SER A 265 2.80 -16.34 12.49
C SER A 265 3.27 -15.35 11.42
N TYR A 266 4.58 -15.07 11.37
CA TYR A 266 5.21 -14.23 10.35
C TYR A 266 5.15 -14.90 8.98
N TYR A 267 5.46 -16.20 8.91
CA TYR A 267 5.42 -17.00 7.70
C TYR A 267 4.01 -17.12 7.11
N LYS A 268 3.00 -17.32 7.95
CA LYS A 268 1.59 -17.28 7.52
C LYS A 268 1.25 -15.95 6.86
N LYS A 269 1.66 -14.83 7.48
CA LYS A 269 1.45 -13.48 6.93
C LYS A 269 2.21 -13.26 5.63
N ASP A 270 3.45 -13.71 5.52
CA ASP A 270 4.25 -13.59 4.29
C ASP A 270 3.60 -14.38 3.15
N VAL A 271 3.26 -15.65 3.36
CA VAL A 271 2.59 -16.48 2.33
C VAL A 271 1.25 -15.87 1.92
N GLN A 272 0.45 -15.38 2.88
CA GLN A 272 -0.80 -14.69 2.58
C GLN A 272 -0.55 -13.43 1.73
N TYR A 273 0.44 -12.62 2.08
CA TYR A 273 0.82 -11.45 1.31
C TYR A 273 1.27 -11.79 -0.12
N GLN A 274 2.09 -12.83 -0.30
CA GLN A 274 2.49 -13.28 -1.64
C GLN A 274 1.27 -13.74 -2.46
N LYS A 275 0.31 -14.43 -1.83
CA LYS A 275 -0.94 -14.90 -2.46
C LYS A 275 -1.85 -13.73 -2.85
N GLU A 276 -2.09 -12.79 -1.95
CA GLU A 276 -2.88 -11.58 -2.23
C GLU A 276 -2.25 -10.76 -3.36
N ARG A 277 -0.92 -10.66 -3.37
CA ARG A 277 -0.18 -10.01 -4.45
C ARG A 277 -0.39 -10.75 -5.76
N LEU A 278 -0.25 -12.07 -5.83
CA LEU A 278 -0.53 -12.85 -7.04
C LEU A 278 -1.99 -12.71 -7.51
N ASN A 279 -2.94 -12.77 -6.58
CA ASN A 279 -4.36 -12.60 -6.87
C ASN A 279 -4.66 -11.24 -7.48
N SER A 280 -4.02 -10.18 -6.99
CA SER A 280 -4.19 -8.82 -7.53
C SER A 280 -3.85 -8.72 -9.02
N TYR A 281 -2.83 -9.46 -9.50
CA TYR A 281 -2.46 -9.46 -10.91
C TYR A 281 -3.45 -10.28 -11.76
N ARG A 282 -3.87 -11.45 -11.26
CA ARG A 282 -4.89 -12.28 -11.93
C ARG A 282 -6.25 -11.59 -12.02
N VAL A 283 -6.62 -10.82 -10.99
CA VAL A 283 -7.85 -10.02 -10.97
C VAL A 283 -7.77 -8.90 -12.00
N GLU A 284 -6.65 -8.16 -12.08
CA GLU A 284 -6.47 -7.13 -13.12
C GLU A 284 -6.53 -7.72 -14.54
N GLU A 285 -6.08 -8.96 -14.74
CA GLU A 285 -6.19 -9.66 -16.02
C GLU A 285 -7.65 -9.85 -16.42
N HIS A 286 -8.44 -10.50 -15.55
CA HIS A 286 -9.86 -10.75 -15.79
C HIS A 286 -10.68 -9.45 -15.86
N LYS A 287 -10.30 -8.42 -15.10
CA LYS A 287 -10.98 -7.12 -15.05
C LYS A 287 -10.94 -6.38 -16.38
N LYS A 288 -9.85 -6.48 -17.14
CA LYS A 288 -9.77 -5.87 -18.49
C LYS A 288 -10.85 -6.44 -19.42
N PHE A 289 -11.13 -7.74 -19.31
CA PHE A 289 -12.20 -8.40 -20.05
C PHE A 289 -13.58 -8.08 -19.47
N SER A 290 -13.74 -8.20 -18.15
CA SER A 290 -15.05 -8.02 -17.49
C SER A 290 -15.58 -6.59 -17.64
N LEU A 291 -14.71 -5.57 -17.65
CA LEU A 291 -15.07 -4.18 -17.94
C LEU A 291 -15.70 -4.04 -19.33
N SER A 292 -15.06 -4.66 -20.33
CA SER A 292 -15.49 -4.58 -21.73
C SER A 292 -16.83 -5.29 -21.95
N VAL A 293 -17.01 -6.45 -21.32
CA VAL A 293 -18.30 -7.17 -21.31
C VAL A 293 -19.35 -6.41 -20.50
N GLY A 294 -18.95 -5.74 -19.42
CA GLY A 294 -19.81 -4.89 -18.61
C GLY A 294 -20.47 -3.77 -19.42
N CYS A 295 -19.73 -3.14 -20.33
CA CYS A 295 -20.29 -2.17 -21.27
C CYS A 295 -21.45 -2.74 -22.10
N LEU A 296 -21.34 -3.99 -22.57
CA LEU A 296 -22.40 -4.64 -23.34
C LEU A 296 -23.63 -4.93 -22.46
N ILE A 297 -23.43 -5.46 -21.26
CA ILE A 297 -24.54 -5.79 -20.34
C ILE A 297 -25.29 -4.53 -19.91
N LEU A 298 -24.57 -3.47 -19.52
CA LEU A 298 -25.18 -2.20 -19.13
C LEU A 298 -25.93 -1.57 -20.30
N PHE A 299 -25.43 -1.71 -21.52
CA PHE A 299 -26.14 -1.29 -22.72
C PHE A 299 -27.46 -2.07 -22.90
N PHE A 300 -27.44 -3.40 -22.76
CA PHE A 300 -28.65 -4.24 -22.83
C PHE A 300 -29.64 -3.98 -21.69
N ILE A 301 -29.22 -3.38 -20.58
CA ILE A 301 -30.12 -2.95 -19.51
C ILE A 301 -30.69 -1.56 -19.80
N GLY A 302 -29.85 -0.63 -20.27
CA GLY A 302 -30.25 0.75 -20.56
C GLY A 302 -31.22 0.87 -21.74
N ALA A 303 -31.00 0.10 -22.82
CA ALA A 303 -31.83 0.13 -24.01
C ALA A 303 -33.33 -0.21 -23.73
N PRO A 304 -33.67 -1.33 -23.06
CA PRO A 304 -35.05 -1.65 -22.73
C PRO A 304 -35.63 -0.68 -21.69
N LEU A 305 -34.88 -0.26 -20.68
CA LEU A 305 -35.39 0.69 -19.66
C LEU A 305 -35.74 2.05 -20.26
N GLY A 306 -34.92 2.54 -21.21
CA GLY A 306 -35.19 3.78 -21.95
C GLY A 306 -36.46 3.70 -22.82
N ALA A 307 -36.72 2.54 -23.42
CA ALA A 307 -37.91 2.32 -24.26
C ALA A 307 -39.20 2.08 -23.46
N LEU A 308 -39.07 1.45 -22.27
CA LEU A 308 -40.18 1.00 -21.43
C LEU A 308 -40.72 2.12 -20.52
N ILE A 309 -39.85 2.93 -19.91
CA ILE A 309 -40.25 3.98 -18.96
C ILE A 309 -40.66 5.23 -19.76
N ARG A 310 -41.91 5.26 -20.23
CA ARG A 310 -42.48 6.38 -21.01
C ARG A 310 -43.17 7.47 -20.16
N LYS A 311 -43.46 7.20 -18.88
CA LYS A 311 -44.11 8.15 -17.95
C LYS A 311 -43.06 8.77 -17.02
N GLY A 312 -42.84 10.09 -17.11
CA GLY A 312 -41.91 10.83 -16.22
C GLY A 312 -40.92 11.79 -16.90
N GLY A 313 -41.06 12.08 -18.20
CA GLY A 313 -40.13 12.93 -18.96
C GLY A 313 -38.82 12.21 -19.31
N MET A 314 -37.97 12.84 -20.13
CA MET A 314 -36.72 12.22 -20.62
C MET A 314 -35.70 11.89 -19.50
N GLY A 315 -35.87 12.45 -18.29
CA GLY A 315 -34.92 12.29 -17.17
C GLY A 315 -35.07 11.00 -16.34
N MET A 316 -36.28 10.46 -16.19
CA MET A 316 -36.51 9.29 -15.32
C MET A 316 -35.74 8.02 -15.75
N PRO A 317 -35.69 7.64 -17.05
CA PRO A 317 -34.90 6.49 -17.47
C PRO A 317 -33.39 6.68 -17.24
N LEU A 318 -32.91 7.92 -17.33
CA LEU A 318 -31.50 8.25 -17.09
C LEU A 318 -31.14 8.04 -15.62
N VAL A 319 -31.95 8.54 -14.68
CA VAL A 319 -31.71 8.36 -13.25
C VAL A 319 -31.68 6.87 -12.87
N VAL A 320 -32.64 6.08 -13.36
CA VAL A 320 -32.68 4.63 -13.11
C VAL A 320 -31.45 3.93 -13.69
N SER A 321 -30.99 4.33 -14.87
CA SER A 321 -29.79 3.77 -15.50
C SER A 321 -28.51 4.09 -14.71
N VAL A 322 -28.38 5.32 -14.20
CA VAL A 322 -27.26 5.72 -13.34
C VAL A 322 -27.26 4.93 -12.03
N LEU A 323 -28.43 4.73 -11.41
CA LEU A 323 -28.56 3.95 -10.19
C LEU A 323 -28.12 2.50 -10.41
N LEU A 324 -28.57 1.86 -11.49
CA LEU A 324 -28.14 0.50 -11.84
C LEU A 324 -26.64 0.42 -12.15
N PHE A 325 -26.08 1.44 -12.80
CA PHE A 325 -24.63 1.54 -13.02
C PHE A 325 -23.85 1.60 -11.70
N ILE A 326 -24.30 2.39 -10.73
CA ILE A 326 -23.66 2.48 -9.41
C ILE A 326 -23.72 1.14 -8.68
N ILE A 327 -24.85 0.43 -8.73
CA ILE A 327 -24.98 -0.91 -8.13
C ILE A 327 -24.03 -1.89 -8.81
N TYR A 328 -24.00 -1.91 -10.15
CA TYR A 328 -23.08 -2.75 -10.91
C TYR A 328 -21.62 -2.48 -10.53
N TYR A 329 -21.22 -1.20 -10.50
CA TYR A 329 -19.86 -0.80 -10.15
C TYR A 329 -19.48 -1.21 -8.73
N THR A 330 -20.36 -0.94 -7.76
CA THR A 330 -20.14 -1.30 -6.34
C THR A 330 -19.97 -2.81 -6.18
N LEU A 331 -20.84 -3.60 -6.80
CA LEU A 331 -20.76 -5.06 -6.78
C LEU A 331 -19.46 -5.58 -7.44
N SER A 332 -19.02 -4.93 -8.52
CA SER A 332 -17.75 -5.24 -9.17
C SER A 332 -16.56 -4.96 -8.26
N VAL A 333 -16.56 -3.84 -7.53
CA VAL A 333 -15.49 -3.49 -6.58
C VAL A 333 -15.47 -4.47 -5.40
N ILE A 334 -16.64 -4.85 -4.88
CA ILE A 334 -16.73 -5.86 -3.81
C ILE A 334 -16.17 -7.20 -4.29
N GLY A 335 -16.55 -7.65 -5.49
CA GLY A 335 -16.04 -8.89 -6.08
C GLY A 335 -14.53 -8.87 -6.31
N GLU A 336 -13.97 -7.75 -6.78
CA GLU A 336 -12.52 -7.53 -6.93
C GLU A 336 -11.80 -7.66 -5.58
N LYS A 337 -12.30 -7.01 -4.53
CA LYS A 337 -11.69 -7.07 -3.20
C LYS A 337 -11.73 -8.47 -2.60
N ALA A 338 -12.89 -9.14 -2.68
CA ALA A 338 -13.04 -10.50 -2.20
C ALA A 338 -12.14 -11.51 -2.95
N ALA A 339 -11.87 -11.28 -4.24
CA ALA A 339 -10.92 -12.09 -5.00
C ALA A 339 -9.46 -11.83 -4.62
N ILE A 340 -9.09 -10.57 -4.32
CA ILE A 340 -7.73 -10.21 -3.89
C ILE A 340 -7.42 -10.87 -2.54
N GLU A 341 -8.33 -10.74 -1.57
CA GLU A 341 -8.24 -11.36 -0.23
C GLU A 341 -8.24 -12.90 -0.29
N GLY A 342 -8.63 -13.48 -1.43
CA GLY A 342 -8.67 -14.92 -1.64
C GLY A 342 -9.90 -15.61 -1.05
N SER A 343 -10.93 -14.84 -0.67
CA SER A 343 -12.25 -15.33 -0.24
C SER A 343 -13.05 -15.90 -1.41
N LEU A 344 -12.90 -15.31 -2.61
CA LEU A 344 -13.45 -15.82 -3.88
C LEU A 344 -12.31 -16.17 -4.85
N THR A 345 -12.59 -17.05 -5.81
CA THR A 345 -11.64 -17.29 -6.90
C THR A 345 -11.48 -16.02 -7.75
N CYS A 346 -10.28 -15.78 -8.28
CA CYS A 346 -10.00 -14.58 -9.08
C CYS A 346 -10.96 -14.42 -10.26
N THR A 347 -11.33 -15.53 -10.88
CA THR A 347 -12.27 -15.57 -12.00
C THR A 347 -13.69 -15.25 -11.54
N LEU A 348 -14.19 -15.84 -10.45
CA LEU A 348 -15.55 -15.56 -10.00
C LEU A 348 -15.70 -14.14 -9.45
N GLY A 349 -14.74 -13.66 -8.64
CA GLY A 349 -14.81 -12.31 -8.07
C GLY A 349 -14.74 -11.21 -9.12
N SER A 350 -13.89 -11.35 -10.15
CA SER A 350 -13.78 -10.35 -11.23
C SER A 350 -15.00 -10.31 -12.17
N TRP A 351 -15.76 -11.41 -12.22
CA TRP A 351 -16.95 -11.56 -13.08
C TRP A 351 -18.26 -11.52 -12.29
N LEU A 352 -18.21 -11.33 -10.97
CA LEU A 352 -19.35 -11.42 -10.05
C LEU A 352 -20.51 -10.52 -10.49
N ALA A 353 -20.23 -9.24 -10.75
CA ALA A 353 -21.24 -8.28 -11.19
C ALA A 353 -21.82 -8.67 -12.56
N THR A 354 -20.97 -9.09 -13.50
CA THR A 354 -21.36 -9.55 -14.84
C THR A 354 -22.29 -10.75 -14.78
N VAL A 355 -21.98 -11.76 -13.95
CA VAL A 355 -22.79 -12.98 -13.79
C VAL A 355 -24.16 -12.68 -13.18
N ILE A 356 -24.24 -11.71 -12.26
CA ILE A 356 -25.50 -11.32 -11.61
C ILE A 356 -26.36 -10.46 -12.56
N PHE A 357 -25.75 -9.51 -13.27
CA PHE A 357 -26.47 -8.57 -14.13
C PHE A 357 -26.82 -9.15 -15.50
N PHE A 358 -26.09 -10.16 -16.00
CA PHE A 358 -26.38 -10.80 -17.27
C PHE A 358 -27.80 -11.39 -17.37
N PRO A 359 -28.26 -12.26 -16.45
CA PRO A 359 -29.63 -12.80 -16.50
C PRO A 359 -30.67 -11.71 -16.28
N PHE A 360 -30.38 -10.70 -15.45
CA PHE A 360 -31.27 -9.56 -15.22
C PHE A 360 -31.45 -8.70 -16.48
N GLY A 361 -30.35 -8.39 -17.17
CA GLY A 361 -30.39 -7.65 -18.43
C GLY A 361 -31.08 -8.41 -19.56
N LEU A 362 -30.85 -9.72 -19.65
CA LEU A 362 -31.55 -10.58 -20.59
C LEU A 362 -33.05 -10.60 -20.31
N PHE A 363 -33.44 -10.78 -19.05
CA PHE A 363 -34.84 -10.76 -18.61
C PHE A 363 -35.52 -9.43 -18.96
N LEU A 364 -34.91 -8.29 -18.64
CA LEU A 364 -35.45 -6.97 -18.98
C LEU A 364 -35.59 -6.75 -20.49
N THR A 365 -34.60 -7.21 -21.27
CA THR A 365 -34.63 -7.10 -22.74
C THR A 365 -35.79 -7.90 -23.33
N ILE A 366 -36.02 -9.13 -22.84
CA ILE A 366 -37.14 -9.97 -23.28
C ILE A 366 -38.47 -9.32 -22.93
N GLN A 367 -38.63 -8.83 -21.69
CA GLN A 367 -39.86 -8.19 -21.23
C GLN A 367 -40.21 -6.93 -22.04
N ALA A 368 -39.21 -6.10 -22.36
CA ALA A 368 -39.40 -4.92 -23.20
C ALA A 368 -39.75 -5.26 -24.65
N THR A 369 -39.37 -6.45 -25.13
CA THR A 369 -39.71 -6.92 -26.49
C THR A 369 -41.13 -7.49 -26.55
N ILE A 370 -41.64 -8.03 -25.44
CA ILE A 370 -42.95 -8.70 -25.37
C ILE A 370 -44.09 -7.73 -24.94
N ASP A 371 -43.83 -6.41 -24.82
CA ASP A 371 -44.81 -5.38 -24.41
C ASP A 371 -45.54 -5.74 -23.08
N SER A 372 -44.81 -6.37 -22.16
CA SER A 372 -45.36 -6.88 -20.90
C SER A 372 -45.55 -5.77 -19.85
N SER A 373 -46.77 -5.64 -19.34
CA SER A 373 -47.22 -4.61 -18.37
C SER A 373 -46.77 -4.84 -16.91
N LEU A 374 -45.91 -5.82 -16.64
CA LEU A 374 -45.45 -6.15 -15.27
C LEU A 374 -44.51 -5.10 -14.67
N VAL A 375 -43.88 -4.27 -15.52
CA VAL A 375 -42.99 -3.16 -15.11
C VAL A 375 -43.70 -1.81 -15.29
N ASP A 376 -45.02 -1.80 -15.47
CA ASP A 376 -45.78 -0.56 -15.49
C ASP A 376 -45.86 -0.02 -14.04
N ALA A 377 -45.50 1.24 -13.84
CA ALA A 377 -45.44 1.87 -12.52
C ALA A 377 -46.81 1.84 -11.80
N ASP A 378 -47.89 1.72 -12.56
CA ASP A 378 -49.26 1.57 -12.07
C ASP A 378 -49.52 0.23 -11.37
N THR A 379 -48.82 -0.85 -11.75
CA THR A 379 -48.92 -2.17 -11.11
C THR A 379 -48.26 -2.16 -9.72
N TRP A 380 -47.08 -1.54 -9.61
CA TRP A 380 -46.39 -1.34 -8.33
C TRP A 380 -47.12 -0.34 -7.43
N ARG A 381 -47.65 0.76 -7.97
CA ARG A 381 -48.51 1.69 -7.21
C ARG A 381 -49.78 1.01 -6.70
N LYS A 382 -50.42 0.14 -7.48
CA LYS A 382 -51.59 -0.64 -7.04
C LYS A 382 -51.23 -1.67 -5.95
N LEU A 383 -50.04 -2.27 -6.00
CA LEU A 383 -49.56 -3.19 -4.97
C LEU A 383 -49.29 -2.49 -3.64
N PHE A 384 -48.67 -1.30 -3.67
CA PHE A 384 -48.43 -0.48 -2.48
C PHE A 384 -49.71 0.19 -1.94
N ARG A 385 -50.69 0.49 -2.80
CA ARG A 385 -52.00 1.04 -2.37
C ARG A 385 -52.95 -0.01 -1.79
N LYS A 386 -52.69 -1.31 -2.00
CA LYS A 386 -53.46 -2.42 -1.41
C LYS A 386 -53.03 -2.81 0.02
N ARG A 387 -52.02 -2.16 0.59
CA ARG A 387 -51.53 -2.39 1.97
C ARG A 387 -51.82 -1.22 2.92
N LYS A 388 -52.89 -0.45 2.68
CA LYS A 388 -53.39 0.55 3.63
C LYS A 388 -54.77 0.17 4.12
#